data_AF-A0A699JTW8-F1
#
_entry.id   AF-A0A699JTW8-F1
#
_cell.length_a   1.000
_cell.length_b   1.000
_cell.length_c   1.000
_cell.angle_alpha   90.00
_cell.angle_beta   90.00
_cell.angle_gamma   90.00
#
_symmetry.space_group_name_H-M   'P 1'
#
loop_
_entity.id
_entity.type
_entity.pdbx_description
1 polymer ?
#
loop_
_entity_poly.entity_id
_entity_poly.type
_entity_poly.pdbx_seq_one_letter_code
_entity_poly.pdbx_strand_id
1 'polypeptide(L)'
;MPPGPAGLPIIGNLLDIGANPHESLAKLSKKHGPLMTIRLGSVTTVVASTPDAAREILQRNDVACSGRTIRDAVTSMNNHDSAMIWIQPNQEWRTLRKALNTCLTQKQKLDSLSGLRQNVVGAMLEFLRESGRNNKAVNIGKLTFAVALNQMSNTILSRNVTSYNSDDIGGFKTRVKTVMEVDGKFNIADIFPLLKPLDPQNLRRQAKAAYSWLDTLIEG
;
A
#
# COMPACT_ATOMS: atom_id res chain seq x y z
N MET A 1 -27.90 6.48 -7.61
CA MET A 1 -26.57 5.84 -7.73
C MET A 1 -25.96 6.23 -9.07
N PRO A 2 -24.64 6.42 -9.19
CA PRO A 2 -23.98 6.68 -10.47
C PRO A 2 -24.25 5.56 -11.50
N PRO A 3 -24.23 5.85 -12.81
CA PRO A 3 -24.39 4.84 -13.86
C PRO A 3 -23.26 3.80 -13.82
N GLY A 4 -23.39 2.67 -14.51
CA GLY A 4 -22.36 1.65 -14.55
C GLY A 4 -22.70 0.47 -15.45
N PRO A 5 -21.73 -0.43 -15.71
CA PRO A 5 -21.99 -1.66 -16.43
C PRO A 5 -22.97 -2.55 -15.66
N ALA A 6 -23.91 -3.19 -16.36
CA ALA A 6 -24.81 -4.15 -15.76
C ALA A 6 -24.01 -5.39 -15.32
N GLY A 7 -23.97 -5.66 -14.02
CA GLY A 7 -23.28 -6.82 -13.47
C GLY A 7 -24.10 -8.10 -13.57
N LEU A 8 -23.41 -9.24 -13.64
CA LEU A 8 -24.02 -10.57 -13.59
C LEU A 8 -24.54 -10.91 -12.19
N PRO A 9 -25.51 -11.83 -12.07
CA PRO A 9 -25.92 -12.37 -10.77
C PRO A 9 -24.72 -12.91 -9.98
N ILE A 10 -24.73 -12.69 -8.66
CA ILE A 10 -23.70 -13.12 -7.69
C ILE A 10 -22.35 -12.44 -7.87
N ILE A 11 -21.71 -12.53 -9.04
CA ILE A 11 -20.34 -12.07 -9.28
C ILE A 11 -20.24 -10.59 -9.68
N GLY A 12 -21.34 -9.95 -10.06
CA GLY A 12 -21.34 -8.56 -10.52
C GLY A 12 -20.51 -8.37 -11.80
N ASN A 13 -19.60 -7.41 -11.77
CA ASN A 13 -18.74 -6.99 -12.87
C ASN A 13 -17.34 -7.62 -12.82
N LEU A 14 -17.12 -8.69 -12.05
CA LEU A 14 -15.78 -9.30 -11.94
C LEU A 14 -15.20 -9.72 -13.30
N LEU A 15 -16.05 -10.13 -14.25
CA LEU A 15 -15.61 -10.51 -15.60
C LEU A 15 -15.26 -9.30 -16.49
N ASP A 16 -15.71 -8.10 -16.11
CA ASP A 16 -15.38 -6.85 -16.80
C ASP A 16 -14.00 -6.31 -16.38
N ILE A 17 -13.41 -6.88 -15.32
CA ILE A 17 -12.15 -6.43 -14.71
C ILE A 17 -11.04 -7.46 -14.98
N GLY A 18 -10.13 -7.11 -15.88
CA GLY A 18 -9.00 -7.97 -16.25
C GLY A 18 -7.84 -7.94 -15.24
N ALA A 19 -6.72 -8.56 -15.65
CA ALA A 19 -5.49 -8.65 -14.85
C ALA A 19 -4.92 -7.29 -14.41
N ASN A 20 -5.22 -6.21 -15.16
CA ASN A 20 -4.95 -4.83 -14.80
C ASN A 20 -6.28 -4.11 -14.48
N PRO A 21 -6.74 -4.10 -13.21
CA PRO A 21 -8.02 -3.52 -12.86
C PRO A 21 -8.12 -2.04 -13.21
N HIS A 22 -7.07 -1.26 -12.93
CA HIS A 22 -7.03 0.17 -13.20
C HIS A 22 -7.21 0.51 -14.69
N GLU A 23 -6.62 -0.26 -15.61
CA GLU A 23 -6.84 -0.10 -17.05
C GLU A 23 -8.27 -0.46 -17.48
N SER A 24 -8.80 -1.54 -16.91
CA SER A 24 -10.18 -2.00 -17.19
C SER A 24 -11.19 -0.93 -16.74
N LEU A 25 -10.99 -0.37 -15.54
CA LEU A 25 -11.77 0.74 -14.99
C LEU A 25 -11.65 2.01 -15.84
N ALA A 26 -10.46 2.35 -16.31
CA ALA A 26 -10.26 3.50 -17.19
C ALA A 26 -10.93 3.33 -18.56
N LYS A 27 -11.05 2.10 -19.08
CA LYS A 27 -11.81 1.81 -20.31
C LYS A 27 -13.31 1.91 -20.06
N LEU A 28 -13.80 1.36 -18.95
CA LEU A 28 -15.22 1.41 -18.57
C LEU A 28 -15.70 2.85 -18.33
N SER A 29 -14.88 3.70 -17.71
CA SER A 29 -15.26 5.10 -17.45
C SER A 29 -15.45 5.92 -18.72
N LYS A 30 -14.77 5.59 -19.82
CA LYS A 30 -15.03 6.22 -21.13
C LYS A 30 -16.45 5.97 -21.65
N LYS A 31 -17.08 4.86 -21.24
CA LYS A 31 -18.44 4.47 -21.64
C LYS A 31 -19.49 4.90 -20.62
N HIS A 32 -19.19 4.76 -19.32
CA HIS A 32 -20.15 4.96 -18.24
C HIS A 32 -20.04 6.33 -17.57
N GLY A 33 -19.01 7.10 -17.89
CA GLY A 33 -18.82 8.47 -17.40
C GLY A 33 -17.78 8.58 -16.27
N PRO A 34 -17.57 9.82 -15.79
CA PRO A 34 -16.51 10.16 -14.86
C PRO A 34 -16.70 9.59 -13.45
N LEU A 35 -17.94 9.26 -13.09
CA LEU A 35 -18.31 8.63 -11.82
C LEU A 35 -19.22 7.44 -12.16
N MET A 36 -18.77 6.24 -11.83
CA MET A 36 -19.50 5.02 -12.16
C MET A 36 -19.60 4.04 -10.99
N THR A 37 -20.66 3.24 -10.98
CA THR A 37 -20.87 2.16 -10.02
C THR A 37 -20.44 0.83 -10.63
N ILE A 38 -19.65 0.06 -9.87
CA ILE A 38 -19.22 -1.29 -10.22
C ILE A 38 -19.52 -2.21 -9.04
N ARG A 39 -20.03 -3.40 -9.34
CA ARG A 39 -20.24 -4.44 -8.33
C ARG A 39 -19.13 -5.47 -8.41
N LEU A 40 -18.32 -5.59 -7.38
CA LEU A 40 -17.35 -6.67 -7.23
C LEU A 40 -17.98 -7.71 -6.32
N GLY A 41 -18.57 -8.76 -6.90
CA GLY A 41 -19.36 -9.75 -6.16
C GLY A 41 -20.47 -9.11 -5.31
N SER A 42 -20.34 -9.24 -3.99
CA SER A 42 -21.29 -8.65 -3.02
C SER A 42 -20.94 -7.22 -2.61
N VAL A 43 -19.80 -6.67 -3.08
CA VAL A 43 -19.33 -5.33 -2.73
C VAL A 43 -19.70 -4.33 -3.83
N THR A 44 -20.36 -3.24 -3.44
CA THR A 44 -20.62 -2.10 -4.34
C THR A 44 -19.49 -1.09 -4.23
N THR A 45 -18.92 -0.71 -5.37
CA THR A 45 -17.78 0.20 -5.47
C THR A 45 -18.12 1.35 -6.41
N VAL A 46 -17.85 2.58 -5.97
CA VAL A 46 -17.96 3.77 -6.83
C VAL A 46 -16.56 4.16 -7.28
N VAL A 47 -16.40 4.41 -8.59
CA VAL A 47 -15.13 4.74 -9.22
C VAL A 47 -15.21 6.15 -9.79
N ALA A 48 -14.32 7.03 -9.31
CA ALA A 48 -14.11 8.36 -9.88
C ALA A 48 -12.90 8.35 -10.81
N SER A 49 -13.09 8.80 -12.06
CA SER A 49 -12.10 8.71 -13.14
C SER A 49 -11.69 10.06 -13.71
N THR A 50 -12.13 11.17 -13.12
CA THR A 50 -11.72 12.53 -13.49
C THR A 50 -11.33 13.36 -12.27
N PRO A 51 -10.55 14.43 -12.43
CA PRO A 51 -10.19 15.32 -11.32
C PRO A 51 -11.41 15.92 -10.60
N ASP A 52 -12.45 16.31 -11.35
CA ASP A 52 -13.66 16.88 -10.76
C ASP A 52 -14.44 15.84 -9.95
N ALA A 53 -14.60 14.62 -10.46
CA ALA A 53 -15.23 13.53 -9.72
C ALA A 53 -14.42 13.15 -8.46
N ALA A 54 -13.08 13.15 -8.56
CA ALA A 54 -12.22 12.93 -7.40
C ALA A 54 -12.35 14.07 -6.37
N ARG A 55 -12.50 15.33 -6.81
CA ARG A 55 -12.72 16.49 -5.93
C ARG A 55 -14.02 16.37 -5.13
N GLU A 56 -15.09 15.87 -5.75
CA GLU A 56 -16.35 15.62 -5.05
C GLU A 56 -16.16 14.65 -3.86
N ILE A 57 -15.40 13.58 -4.05
CA ILE A 57 -15.20 12.52 -3.04
C ILE A 57 -14.15 12.92 -2.00
N LEU A 58 -12.99 13.42 -2.44
CA LEU A 58 -11.81 13.61 -1.60
C LEU A 58 -11.73 15.00 -0.94
N GLN A 59 -12.56 15.96 -1.35
CA GLN A 59 -12.55 17.31 -0.79
C GLN A 59 -13.93 17.79 -0.35
N ARG A 60 -14.95 17.70 -1.22
CA ARG A 60 -16.28 18.26 -0.91
C ARG A 60 -17.09 17.37 0.05
N ASN A 61 -16.94 16.06 -0.06
CA ASN A 61 -17.62 15.06 0.78
C ASN A 61 -16.62 14.19 1.56
N ASP A 62 -15.44 14.72 1.84
CA ASP A 62 -14.32 13.99 2.43
C ASP A 62 -14.69 13.35 3.77
N VAL A 63 -15.45 14.01 4.63
CA VAL A 63 -15.89 13.47 5.92
C VAL A 63 -16.67 12.16 5.72
N ALA A 64 -17.66 12.14 4.82
CA ALA A 64 -18.48 10.96 4.56
C ALA A 64 -17.70 9.86 3.82
N CYS A 65 -16.72 10.23 2.99
CA CYS A 65 -15.95 9.30 2.15
C CYS A 65 -14.59 8.92 2.76
N SER A 66 -14.25 9.41 3.95
CA SER A 66 -12.96 9.17 4.60
C SER A 66 -12.85 7.82 5.30
N GLY A 67 -13.92 7.02 5.33
CA GLY A 67 -13.91 5.65 5.85
C GLY A 67 -12.91 4.74 5.13
N ARG A 68 -12.58 3.60 5.75
CA ARG A 68 -11.69 2.59 5.17
C ARG A 68 -12.39 1.24 5.10
N THR A 69 -12.28 0.56 3.96
CA THR A 69 -12.61 -0.86 3.86
C THR A 69 -11.45 -1.67 4.40
N ILE A 70 -11.67 -2.38 5.51
CA ILE A 70 -10.67 -3.27 6.12
C ILE A 70 -10.70 -4.59 5.36
N ARG A 71 -9.56 -4.97 4.77
CA ARG A 71 -9.38 -6.24 4.05
C ARG A 71 -9.30 -7.40 5.05
N ASP A 72 -9.78 -8.58 4.68
CA ASP A 72 -9.75 -9.78 5.52
C ASP A 72 -8.30 -10.16 5.91
N ALA A 73 -7.33 -9.98 5.01
CA ALA A 73 -5.91 -10.18 5.33
C ALA A 73 -5.43 -9.28 6.50
N VAL A 74 -5.86 -8.02 6.50
CA VAL A 74 -5.49 -7.01 7.51
C VAL A 74 -6.07 -7.34 8.88
N THR A 75 -7.21 -8.05 8.95
CA THR A 75 -7.82 -8.46 10.23
C THR A 75 -6.95 -9.38 11.07
N SER A 76 -5.91 -9.98 10.47
CA SER A 76 -4.93 -10.81 11.18
C SER A 76 -3.91 -10.04 12.01
N MET A 77 -3.80 -8.72 11.81
CA MET A 77 -2.98 -7.82 12.62
C MET A 77 -3.71 -7.51 13.93
N ASN A 78 -3.04 -7.72 15.08
CA ASN A 78 -3.66 -7.62 16.40
C ASN A 78 -4.31 -6.25 16.68
N ASN A 79 -3.67 -5.16 16.25
CA ASN A 79 -4.13 -3.78 16.47
C ASN A 79 -4.47 -3.09 15.15
N HIS A 80 -5.16 -3.81 14.24
CA HIS A 80 -5.46 -3.27 12.92
C HIS A 80 -6.34 -2.01 12.95
N ASP A 81 -7.12 -1.86 14.01
CA ASP A 81 -8.00 -0.75 14.31
C ASP A 81 -7.26 0.48 14.85
N SER A 82 -6.01 0.33 15.33
CA SER A 82 -5.10 1.43 15.67
C SER A 82 -4.05 1.71 14.59
N ALA A 83 -3.94 0.85 13.57
CA ALA A 83 -3.00 1.05 12.47
C ALA A 83 -3.40 2.27 11.61
N MET A 84 -2.54 3.28 11.52
CA MET A 84 -2.77 4.55 10.79
C MET A 84 -3.40 4.41 9.39
N ILE A 85 -3.04 3.34 8.65
CA ILE A 85 -3.53 3.10 7.29
C ILE A 85 -5.00 2.64 7.27
N TRP A 86 -5.43 1.93 8.32
CA TRP A 86 -6.68 1.16 8.37
C TRP A 86 -7.70 1.66 9.41
N ILE A 87 -7.24 2.38 10.44
CA ILE A 87 -8.10 3.01 11.44
C ILE A 87 -9.16 3.91 10.77
N GLN A 88 -10.37 3.87 11.29
CA GLN A 88 -11.46 4.72 10.82
C GLN A 88 -11.19 6.19 11.18
N PRO A 89 -11.75 7.16 10.41
CA PRO A 89 -11.55 8.58 10.66
C PRO A 89 -12.17 9.01 12.01
N ASN A 90 -11.36 8.98 13.07
CA ASN A 90 -11.74 9.33 14.43
C ASN A 90 -10.68 10.25 15.08
N GLN A 91 -10.84 10.57 16.37
CA GLN A 91 -9.90 11.43 17.09
C GLN A 91 -8.52 10.80 17.26
N GLU A 92 -8.43 9.48 17.38
CA GLU A 92 -7.18 8.73 17.45
C GLU A 92 -6.40 8.85 16.13
N TRP A 93 -7.05 8.64 14.98
CA TRP A 93 -6.45 8.83 13.66
C TRP A 93 -5.90 10.26 13.50
N ARG A 94 -6.67 11.28 13.91
CA ARG A 94 -6.22 12.69 13.86
C ARG A 94 -4.96 12.92 14.71
N THR A 95 -4.93 12.32 15.90
CA THR A 95 -3.80 12.43 16.83
C THR A 95 -2.55 11.79 16.25
N LEU A 96 -2.65 10.55 15.78
CA LEU A 96 -1.56 9.83 15.14
C LEU A 96 -1.08 10.56 13.86
N ARG A 97 -2.01 11.11 13.06
CA ARG A 97 -1.69 11.82 11.81
C ARG A 97 -0.93 13.12 12.10
N LYS A 98 -1.32 13.84 13.15
CA LYS A 98 -0.62 15.03 13.64
C LYS A 98 0.77 14.66 14.15
N ALA A 99 0.90 13.59 14.93
CA ALA A 99 2.20 13.12 15.41
C ALA A 99 3.14 12.76 14.26
N LEU A 100 2.69 11.99 13.26
CA LEU A 100 3.48 11.69 12.06
C LEU A 100 3.89 12.96 11.31
N ASN A 101 2.99 13.93 11.20
CA ASN A 101 3.30 15.19 10.55
C ASN A 101 4.42 15.93 11.28
N THR A 102 4.30 16.11 12.60
CA THR A 102 5.30 16.79 13.42
C THR A 102 6.63 16.02 13.48
N CYS A 103 6.58 14.70 13.58
CA CYS A 103 7.79 13.91 13.81
C CYS A 103 8.54 13.51 12.54
N LEU A 104 7.88 13.50 11.37
CA LEU A 104 8.47 12.96 10.14
C LEU A 104 8.26 13.83 8.90
N THR A 105 7.04 14.30 8.62
CA THR A 105 6.72 14.86 7.29
C THR A 105 6.68 16.39 7.22
N GLN A 106 6.73 17.10 8.34
CA GLN A 106 6.76 18.57 8.32
C GLN A 106 8.07 19.09 7.74
N LYS A 107 8.02 20.22 7.03
CA LYS A 107 9.17 20.79 6.29
C LYS A 107 10.43 20.91 7.15
N GLN A 108 10.33 21.53 8.32
CA GLN A 108 11.47 21.70 9.22
C GLN A 108 12.11 20.35 9.60
N LYS A 109 11.30 19.32 9.80
CA LYS A 109 11.79 17.99 10.14
C LYS A 109 12.45 17.33 8.93
N LEU A 110 11.86 17.44 7.74
CA LEU A 110 12.45 16.98 6.50
C LEU A 110 13.81 17.63 6.23
N ASP A 111 13.95 18.93 6.49
CA ASP A 111 15.19 19.68 6.34
C ASP A 111 16.25 19.19 7.34
N SER A 112 15.86 19.00 8.61
CA SER A 112 16.77 18.48 9.65
C SER A 112 17.28 17.06 9.37
N LEU A 113 16.46 16.23 8.70
CA LEU A 113 16.81 14.86 8.33
C LEU A 113 17.40 14.76 6.91
N SER A 114 17.70 15.88 6.26
CA SER A 114 18.19 15.89 4.88
C SER A 114 19.53 15.17 4.72
N GLY A 115 20.47 15.34 5.68
CA GLY A 115 21.77 14.67 5.66
C GLY A 115 21.66 13.14 5.65
N LEU A 116 20.72 12.57 6.41
CA LEU A 116 20.45 11.14 6.43
C LEU A 116 20.06 10.63 5.03
N ARG A 117 19.16 11.35 4.34
CA ARG A 117 18.74 10.99 2.99
C ARG A 117 19.85 11.16 1.95
N GLN A 118 20.67 12.20 2.10
CA GLN A 118 21.84 12.44 1.25
C GLN A 118 22.89 11.32 1.41
N ASN A 119 23.10 10.81 2.62
CA ASN A 119 24.02 9.70 2.87
C ASN A 119 23.61 8.43 2.11
N VAL A 120 22.31 8.10 2.10
CA VAL A 120 21.79 6.95 1.33
C VAL A 120 22.05 7.13 -0.17
N VAL A 121 21.80 8.33 -0.72
CA VAL A 121 22.11 8.65 -2.13
C VAL A 121 23.60 8.58 -2.42
N GLY A 122 24.45 9.12 -1.53
CA GLY A 122 25.91 9.06 -1.65
C GLY A 122 26.41 7.62 -1.73
N ALA A 123 25.93 6.75 -0.84
CA ALA A 123 26.27 5.34 -0.86
C ALA A 123 25.80 4.63 -2.14
N MET A 124 24.61 4.97 -2.65
CA MET A 124 24.11 4.45 -3.94
C MET A 124 25.02 4.86 -5.10
N LEU A 125 25.44 6.12 -5.14
CA LEU A 125 26.33 6.63 -6.18
C LEU A 125 27.70 5.94 -6.15
N GLU A 126 28.25 5.69 -4.96
CA GLU A 126 29.53 4.98 -4.84
C GLU A 126 29.42 3.53 -5.30
N PHE A 127 28.33 2.84 -4.94
CA PHE A 127 28.04 1.49 -5.45
C PHE A 127 27.95 1.44 -6.99
N LEU A 128 27.29 2.44 -7.60
CA LEU A 128 27.21 2.54 -9.06
C LEU A 128 28.58 2.79 -9.70
N ARG A 129 29.41 3.66 -9.09
CA ARG A 129 30.79 3.92 -9.57
C ARG A 129 31.65 2.66 -9.50
N GLU A 130 31.59 1.94 -8.39
CA GLU A 130 32.33 0.68 -8.20
C GLU A 130 31.86 -0.38 -9.21
N SER A 131 30.55 -0.50 -9.42
CA SER A 131 29.98 -1.41 -10.42
C SER A 131 30.46 -1.06 -11.83
N GLY A 132 30.49 0.24 -12.18
CA GLY A 132 31.01 0.72 -13.45
C GLY A 132 32.50 0.44 -13.65
N ARG A 133 33.33 0.69 -12.63
CA ARG A 133 34.77 0.37 -12.64
C ARG A 133 35.03 -1.12 -12.86
N ASN A 134 34.18 -1.97 -12.28
CA ASN A 134 34.26 -3.43 -12.40
C ASN A 134 33.51 -4.00 -13.61
N ASN A 135 32.94 -3.14 -14.47
CA ASN A 135 32.10 -3.51 -15.61
C ASN A 135 30.97 -4.50 -15.24
N LYS A 136 30.37 -4.34 -14.06
CA LYS A 136 29.30 -5.18 -13.54
C LYS A 136 27.94 -4.58 -13.89
N ALA A 137 27.05 -5.39 -14.47
CA ALA A 137 25.67 -5.02 -14.70
C ALA A 137 24.93 -4.82 -13.37
N VAL A 138 24.09 -3.78 -13.30
CA VAL A 138 23.31 -3.44 -12.09
C VAL A 138 21.83 -3.65 -12.38
N ASN A 139 21.16 -4.40 -11.51
CA ASN A 139 19.70 -4.51 -11.54
C ASN A 139 19.08 -3.26 -10.89
N ILE A 140 18.57 -2.36 -11.72
CA ILE A 140 17.98 -1.08 -11.28
C ILE A 140 16.77 -1.30 -10.37
N GLY A 141 15.92 -2.30 -10.63
CA GLY A 141 14.76 -2.59 -9.78
C GLY A 141 15.14 -3.03 -8.36
N LYS A 142 16.18 -3.86 -8.23
CA LYS A 142 16.73 -4.25 -6.92
C LYS A 142 17.38 -3.05 -6.22
N LEU A 143 18.13 -2.24 -6.95
CA LEU A 143 18.80 -1.05 -6.42
C LEU A 143 17.80 -0.01 -5.91
N THR A 144 16.80 0.36 -6.71
CA THR A 144 15.81 1.38 -6.33
C THR A 144 14.96 0.92 -5.16
N PHE A 145 14.62 -0.36 -5.08
CA PHE A 145 13.97 -0.93 -3.91
C PHE A 145 14.84 -0.78 -2.66
N ALA A 146 16.12 -1.16 -2.74
CA ALA A 146 17.04 -1.07 -1.61
C ALA A 146 17.26 0.39 -1.15
N VAL A 147 17.38 1.31 -2.10
CA VAL A 147 17.49 2.74 -1.84
C VAL A 147 16.22 3.27 -1.17
N ALA A 148 15.04 2.98 -1.71
CA ALA A 148 13.78 3.42 -1.10
C ALA A 148 13.62 2.89 0.34
N LEU A 149 13.99 1.63 0.56
CA LEU A 149 13.94 1.00 1.87
C LEU A 149 14.89 1.66 2.87
N ASN A 150 16.14 1.89 2.46
CA ASN A 150 17.12 2.59 3.28
C ASN A 150 16.74 4.06 3.51
N GLN A 151 16.12 4.74 2.54
CA GLN A 151 15.60 6.10 2.75
C GLN A 151 14.56 6.13 3.86
N MET A 152 13.61 5.19 3.86
CA MET A 152 12.58 5.08 4.89
C MET A 152 13.17 4.67 6.24
N SER A 153 13.93 3.58 6.28
CA SER A 153 14.48 3.05 7.53
C SER A 153 15.47 4.00 8.18
N ASN A 154 16.29 4.72 7.39
CA ASN A 154 17.24 5.68 7.92
C ASN A 154 16.51 6.93 8.45
N THR A 155 15.45 7.38 7.79
CA THR A 155 14.63 8.50 8.28
C THR A 155 13.91 8.17 9.59
N ILE A 156 13.46 6.92 9.77
CA ILE A 156 12.66 6.50 10.93
C ILE A 156 13.53 5.97 12.08
N LEU A 157 14.57 5.19 11.77
CA LEU A 157 15.40 4.43 12.72
C LEU A 157 16.87 4.84 12.71
N SER A 158 17.27 5.84 11.90
CA SER A 158 18.68 6.24 11.70
C SER A 158 19.61 5.10 11.26
N ARG A 159 19.06 4.04 10.64
CA ARG A 159 19.80 2.85 10.20
C ARG A 159 19.38 2.40 8.81
N ASN A 160 20.35 1.92 8.03
CA ASN A 160 20.09 1.20 6.78
C ASN A 160 19.77 -0.27 7.13
N VAL A 161 18.74 -0.82 6.50
CA VAL A 161 18.25 -2.19 6.76
C VAL A 161 18.53 -3.14 5.60
N THR A 162 19.15 -2.64 4.53
CA THR A 162 19.59 -3.45 3.39
C THR A 162 20.91 -2.94 2.81
N SER A 163 21.69 -3.82 2.20
CA SER A 163 22.83 -3.44 1.37
C SER A 163 22.42 -3.45 -0.11
N TYR A 164 23.27 -2.89 -0.97
CA TYR A 164 23.07 -2.92 -2.42
C TYR A 164 23.55 -4.23 -3.07
N ASN A 165 24.35 -5.02 -2.33
CA ASN A 165 24.94 -6.28 -2.81
C ASN A 165 24.21 -7.54 -2.31
N SER A 166 23.53 -7.46 -1.16
CA SER A 166 22.82 -8.59 -0.57
C SER A 166 21.35 -8.58 -0.97
N ASP A 167 20.83 -9.75 -1.32
CA ASP A 167 19.44 -9.85 -1.76
C ASP A 167 18.41 -9.65 -0.63
N ASP A 168 18.79 -9.88 0.64
CA ASP A 168 17.91 -9.71 1.81
C ASP A 168 18.66 -9.73 3.17
N ILE A 169 18.99 -8.58 3.76
CA ILE A 169 19.59 -8.54 5.10
C ILE A 169 18.53 -8.95 6.13
N GLY A 170 18.75 -10.08 6.83
CA GLY A 170 17.89 -10.53 7.92
C GLY A 170 16.46 -10.90 7.52
N GLY A 171 16.19 -11.13 6.22
CA GLY A 171 14.84 -11.46 5.73
C GLY A 171 13.91 -10.26 5.56
N PHE A 172 14.37 -9.05 5.86
CA PHE A 172 13.54 -7.85 5.94
C PHE A 172 12.83 -7.51 4.61
N LYS A 173 13.55 -7.57 3.50
CA LYS A 173 12.99 -7.29 2.16
C LYS A 173 11.95 -8.33 1.75
N THR A 174 12.22 -9.61 1.98
CA THR A 174 11.23 -10.67 1.67
C THR A 174 9.95 -10.47 2.46
N ARG A 175 10.05 -10.12 3.74
CA ARG A 175 8.89 -9.93 4.61
C ARG A 175 8.07 -8.68 4.26
N VAL A 176 8.72 -7.54 3.98
CA VAL A 176 8.03 -6.35 3.46
C VAL A 176 7.32 -6.68 2.14
N LYS A 177 7.98 -7.42 1.25
CA LYS A 177 7.36 -7.88 0.00
C LYS A 177 6.14 -8.77 0.27
N THR A 178 6.22 -9.69 1.23
CA THR A 178 5.09 -10.53 1.62
C THR A 178 3.92 -9.70 2.13
N VAL A 179 4.14 -8.69 2.98
CA VAL A 179 3.07 -7.77 3.43
C VAL A 179 2.43 -7.05 2.24
N MET A 180 3.24 -6.51 1.32
CA MET A 180 2.73 -5.85 0.12
C MET A 180 1.92 -6.80 -0.78
N GLU A 181 2.34 -8.06 -0.90
CA GLU A 181 1.65 -9.08 -1.69
C GLU A 181 0.32 -9.49 -1.06
N VAL A 182 0.29 -9.82 0.23
CA VAL A 182 -0.95 -10.24 0.91
C VAL A 182 -1.98 -9.10 0.97
N ASP A 183 -1.51 -7.86 1.17
CA ASP A 183 -2.39 -6.71 1.20
C ASP A 183 -2.88 -6.37 -0.21
N GLY A 184 -2.02 -6.42 -1.22
CA GLY A 184 -2.34 -5.99 -2.59
C GLY A 184 -3.08 -7.02 -3.44
N LYS A 185 -3.09 -8.29 -3.06
CA LYS A 185 -3.68 -9.36 -3.87
C LYS A 185 -5.21 -9.33 -3.80
N PHE A 186 -5.84 -9.65 -4.93
CA PHE A 186 -7.27 -9.91 -4.97
C PHE A 186 -7.63 -11.06 -4.02
N ASN A 187 -8.64 -10.83 -3.18
CA ASN A 187 -9.08 -11.77 -2.16
C ASN A 187 -10.59 -12.03 -2.28
N ILE A 188 -10.96 -13.28 -2.54
CA ILE A 188 -12.33 -13.77 -2.64
C ILE A 188 -13.11 -13.48 -1.35
N ALA A 189 -12.46 -13.57 -0.19
CA ALA A 189 -13.08 -13.31 1.10
C ALA A 189 -13.49 -11.83 1.28
N ASP A 190 -12.84 -10.89 0.57
CA ASP A 190 -13.19 -9.47 0.59
C ASP A 190 -14.40 -9.16 -0.31
N ILE A 191 -14.60 -9.97 -1.35
CA ILE A 191 -15.67 -9.81 -2.35
C ILE A 191 -16.93 -10.60 -1.98
N PHE A 192 -16.74 -11.75 -1.31
CA PHE A 192 -17.79 -12.63 -0.82
C PHE A 192 -17.59 -12.88 0.69
N PRO A 193 -18.13 -11.99 1.56
CA PRO A 193 -17.90 -12.06 3.00
C PRO A 193 -18.29 -13.40 3.66
N LEU A 194 -19.25 -14.13 3.08
CA LEU A 194 -19.66 -15.47 3.53
C LEU A 194 -18.51 -16.49 3.49
N LEU A 195 -17.49 -16.28 2.66
CA LEU A 195 -16.33 -17.16 2.51
C LEU A 195 -15.17 -16.79 3.44
N LYS A 196 -15.26 -15.68 4.21
CA LYS A 196 -14.21 -15.26 5.16
C LYS A 196 -13.77 -16.34 6.15
N PRO A 197 -14.66 -17.16 6.74
CA PRO A 197 -14.23 -18.20 7.68
C PRO A 197 -13.30 -19.24 7.03
N LEU A 198 -13.43 -19.47 5.72
CA LEU A 198 -12.68 -20.50 5.00
C LEU A 198 -11.26 -20.06 4.60
N ASP A 199 -10.99 -18.75 4.53
CA ASP A 199 -9.73 -18.20 3.97
C ASP A 199 -9.29 -18.93 2.68
N PRO A 200 -10.11 -18.88 1.61
CA PRO A 200 -9.97 -19.77 0.45
C PRO A 200 -8.64 -19.59 -0.32
N GLN A 201 -7.98 -18.45 -0.17
CA GLN A 201 -6.67 -18.15 -0.78
C GLN A 201 -5.52 -18.18 0.23
N ASN A 202 -5.79 -18.57 1.48
CA ASN A 202 -4.83 -18.62 2.59
C ASN A 202 -4.11 -17.27 2.82
N LEU A 203 -4.77 -16.14 2.49
CA LEU A 203 -4.16 -14.82 2.54
C LEU A 203 -4.15 -14.27 3.95
N ARG A 204 -5.21 -14.50 4.72
CA ARG A 204 -5.25 -14.08 6.13
C ARG A 204 -4.19 -14.80 6.96
N ARG A 205 -3.98 -16.09 6.72
CA ARG A 205 -2.90 -16.85 7.38
C ARG A 205 -1.50 -16.34 7.00
N GLN A 206 -1.26 -16.05 5.72
CA GLN A 206 0.02 -15.49 5.26
C GLN A 206 0.28 -14.09 5.85
N ALA A 207 -0.76 -13.25 5.89
CA ALA A 207 -0.69 -11.92 6.49
C ALA A 207 -0.36 -11.97 7.98
N LYS A 208 -0.97 -12.90 8.74
CA LYS A 208 -0.66 -13.10 10.16
C LYS A 208 0.84 -13.33 10.38
N ALA A 209 1.43 -14.25 9.61
CA ALA A 209 2.85 -14.57 9.72
C ALA A 209 3.76 -13.38 9.35
N ALA A 210 3.32 -12.54 8.41
CA ALA A 210 4.06 -11.36 7.98
C ALA A 210 3.99 -10.22 9.00
N TYR A 211 2.80 -9.95 9.56
CA TYR A 211 2.60 -8.90 10.57
C TYR A 211 3.26 -9.23 11.90
N SER A 212 3.16 -10.48 12.41
CA SER A 212 3.80 -10.85 13.67
C SER A 212 5.32 -10.63 13.65
N TRP A 213 5.95 -10.74 12.49
CA TRP A 213 7.38 -10.43 12.35
C TRP A 213 7.66 -8.91 12.39
N LEU A 214 6.78 -8.07 11.82
CA LEU A 214 6.93 -6.61 11.93
C LEU A 214 6.83 -6.16 13.38
N ASP A 215 5.91 -6.73 14.14
CA ASP A 215 5.75 -6.43 15.57
C ASP A 215 7.06 -6.72 16.33
N THR A 216 7.70 -7.87 16.08
CA THR A 216 8.99 -8.21 16.70
C THR A 216 10.14 -7.27 16.35
N LEU A 217 10.08 -6.59 15.20
CA LEU A 217 11.10 -5.62 14.80
C LEU A 217 10.93 -4.26 15.51
N ILE A 218 9.70 -3.88 15.82
CA ILE A 218 9.37 -2.60 16.44
C ILE A 218 9.51 -2.67 17.97
N GLU A 219 9.25 -3.84 18.56
CA GLU A 219 9.34 -4.08 20.01
C GLU A 219 10.76 -4.48 20.49
N GLY A 220 11.70 -4.71 19.58
CA GLY A 220 13.11 -5.05 19.86
C GLY A 220 14.05 -3.86 19.78
#